data_AF-A0A7Y9FDS1-F1
#
_entry.id   AF-A0A7Y9FDS1-F1
#
_cell.length_a   1.000
_cell.length_b   1.000
_cell.length_c   1.000
_cell.angle_alpha   90.00
_cell.angle_beta   90.00
_cell.angle_gamma   90.00
#
_symmetry.space_group_name_H-M   'P 1'
#
loop_
_entity.id
_entity.type
_entity.pdbx_description
1 polymer ?
#
loop_
_entity_poly.entity_id
_entity_poly.type
_entity_poly.pdbx_seq_one_letter_code
_entity_poly.pdbx_strand_id
1 'polypeptide(L)'
;MSATAPGVAAVWAADVRPGWLRRHNPLATLAAPLPAMLALVVVHDTRAALVLTAVAALLLVTGAGLGRRGLLALLVAAPLGTLVLGAALGLWVAVPADGPGRVLAQVGPLEYTSAGLAAGLATAVRLTAVAVLALVGGLTSSGPDLARAMQQQLRVPYRVTWTILAAFRFVPRLGHEVAVIRAAHRVRGGDEGPGPVAAVRRWVGWSVPLLAGALRHAERTAYAMDARGFGAHATRTERYRVPWRARDTVLVVAGWSLTAVVLLVP
;
A
#
# COMPACT_ATOMS: atom_id res chain seq x y z
N MET A 1 6.96 -35.00 -16.72
CA MET A 1 5.91 -34.62 -15.75
C MET A 1 6.30 -33.30 -15.12
N SER A 2 5.64 -32.24 -15.59
CA SER A 2 5.90 -30.83 -15.31
C SER A 2 5.27 -30.40 -13.99
N ALA A 3 6.09 -30.13 -12.98
CA ALA A 3 5.68 -29.33 -11.82
C ALA A 3 6.12 -27.88 -12.07
N THR A 4 5.27 -27.09 -12.71
CA THR A 4 5.41 -25.63 -12.73
C THR A 4 5.23 -25.13 -11.30
N ALA A 5 6.34 -24.84 -10.61
CA ALA A 5 6.32 -24.12 -9.35
C ALA A 5 5.45 -22.86 -9.52
N PRO A 6 4.49 -22.57 -8.63
CA PRO A 6 3.65 -21.39 -8.74
C PRO A 6 4.57 -20.18 -8.78
N GLY A 7 4.72 -19.62 -9.98
CA GLY A 7 5.68 -18.57 -10.25
C GLY A 7 5.37 -17.36 -9.38
N VAL A 8 6.42 -16.64 -9.00
CA VAL A 8 6.44 -15.39 -8.21
C VAL A 8 5.32 -14.38 -8.58
N ALA A 9 4.74 -14.49 -9.78
CA ALA A 9 3.52 -13.81 -10.21
C ALA A 9 2.28 -14.05 -9.30
N ALA A 10 2.13 -15.23 -8.71
CA ALA A 10 1.00 -15.58 -7.84
C ALA A 10 0.99 -14.79 -6.52
N VAL A 11 2.14 -14.32 -6.05
CA VAL A 11 2.27 -13.53 -4.80
C VAL A 11 1.67 -12.13 -4.95
N TRP A 12 1.60 -11.61 -6.17
CA TRP A 12 1.04 -10.28 -6.48
C TRP A 12 -0.38 -10.36 -7.06
N ALA A 13 -0.79 -11.54 -7.53
CA ALA A 13 -2.16 -11.82 -7.89
C ALA A 13 -2.96 -12.13 -6.62
N ALA A 14 -3.22 -11.10 -5.80
CA ALA A 14 -4.36 -11.20 -4.91
C ALA A 14 -5.58 -11.55 -5.78
N ASP A 15 -6.30 -12.63 -5.45
CA ASP A 15 -7.56 -13.04 -6.08
C ASP A 15 -8.64 -11.97 -5.81
N VAL A 16 -8.48 -10.80 -6.42
CA VAL A 16 -9.39 -9.69 -6.24
C VAL A 16 -10.24 -9.63 -7.50
N ARG A 17 -11.50 -10.04 -7.36
CA ARG A 17 -12.50 -10.03 -8.44
C ARG A 17 -12.73 -8.59 -8.92
N PRO A 18 -13.10 -8.35 -10.18
CA PRO A 18 -13.31 -6.99 -10.69
C PRO A 18 -14.44 -6.28 -9.93
N GLY A 19 -14.08 -5.53 -8.88
CA GLY A 19 -14.98 -4.68 -8.11
C GLY A 19 -15.33 -3.40 -8.85
N TRP A 20 -16.43 -2.75 -8.48
CA TRP A 20 -16.92 -1.56 -9.18
C TRP A 20 -16.02 -0.33 -8.97
N LEU A 21 -15.33 -0.20 -7.82
CA LEU A 21 -14.39 0.89 -7.55
C LEU A 21 -13.22 0.86 -8.52
N ARG A 22 -12.81 -0.33 -8.96
CA ARG A 22 -11.74 -0.51 -9.95
C ARG A 22 -12.04 0.06 -11.34
N ARG A 23 -13.31 0.35 -11.63
CA ARG A 23 -13.71 1.00 -12.87
C ARG A 23 -13.48 2.50 -12.83
N HIS A 24 -13.31 3.10 -11.66
CA HIS A 24 -13.06 4.52 -11.50
C HIS A 24 -11.61 4.85 -11.85
N ASN A 25 -11.35 6.13 -12.15
CA ASN A 25 -9.98 6.60 -12.35
C ASN A 25 -9.18 6.40 -11.04
N PRO A 26 -7.96 5.83 -11.10
CA PRO A 26 -7.14 5.57 -9.90
C PRO A 26 -6.82 6.85 -9.10
N LEU A 27 -6.71 7.99 -9.78
CA LEU A 27 -6.54 9.27 -9.10
C LEU A 27 -7.78 9.68 -8.31
N ALA A 28 -8.99 9.33 -8.78
CA ALA A 28 -10.22 9.65 -8.06
C ALA A 28 -10.39 8.79 -6.80
N THR A 29 -10.08 7.50 -6.89
CA THR A 29 -10.10 6.60 -5.73
C THR A 29 -9.03 6.94 -4.69
N LEU A 30 -7.92 7.55 -5.11
CA LEU A 30 -6.92 8.10 -4.20
C LEU A 30 -7.34 9.45 -3.63
N ALA A 31 -7.89 10.36 -4.46
CA ALA A 31 -8.25 11.72 -4.05
C ALA A 31 -9.48 11.80 -3.14
N ALA A 32 -10.42 10.87 -3.27
CA ALA A 32 -11.64 10.85 -2.45
C ALA A 32 -11.36 10.76 -0.93
N PRO A 33 -10.51 9.84 -0.42
CA PRO A 33 -10.19 9.77 1.01
C PRO A 33 -9.15 10.79 1.49
N LEU A 34 -8.49 11.56 0.60
CA LEU A 34 -7.38 12.45 1.03
C LEU A 34 -7.78 13.46 2.11
N PRO A 35 -8.90 14.20 2.01
CA PRO A 35 -9.27 15.14 3.07
C PRO A 35 -9.54 14.44 4.40
N ALA A 36 -10.15 13.24 4.38
CA ALA A 36 -10.38 12.46 5.58
C ALA A 36 -9.06 12.06 6.26
N MET A 37 -8.07 11.59 5.48
CA MET A 37 -6.76 11.23 5.99
C MET A 37 -6.04 12.44 6.60
N LEU A 38 -6.06 13.59 5.92
CA LEU A 38 -5.43 14.83 6.42
C LEU A 38 -6.15 15.37 7.67
N ALA A 39 -7.48 15.37 7.66
CA ALA A 39 -8.27 15.82 8.81
C ALA A 39 -8.02 14.94 10.04
N LEU A 40 -7.92 13.62 9.88
CA LEU A 40 -7.62 12.70 10.98
C LEU A 40 -6.20 12.86 11.55
N VAL A 41 -5.28 13.53 10.85
CA VAL A 41 -3.97 13.85 11.42
C VAL A 41 -4.06 15.07 12.34
N VAL A 42 -4.94 16.01 12.04
CA VAL A 42 -5.07 17.29 12.76
C VAL A 42 -6.13 17.20 13.87
N VAL A 43 -7.27 16.58 13.57
CA VAL A 43 -8.43 16.48 14.46
C VAL A 43 -8.34 15.22 15.32
N HIS A 44 -8.36 15.42 16.63
CA HIS A 44 -8.23 14.35 17.62
C HIS A 44 -9.58 13.79 18.08
N ASP A 45 -10.54 13.69 17.16
CA ASP A 45 -11.88 13.16 17.42
C ASP A 45 -11.97 11.66 17.10
N THR A 46 -12.16 10.85 18.15
CA THR A 46 -12.30 9.39 18.04
C THR A 46 -13.55 8.99 17.26
N ARG A 47 -14.64 9.76 17.35
CA ARG A 47 -15.89 9.45 16.66
C ARG A 47 -15.71 9.55 15.14
N ALA A 48 -14.99 10.59 14.70
CA ALA A 48 -14.75 10.85 13.29
C ALA A 48 -13.89 9.74 12.70
N ALA A 49 -12.86 9.32 13.44
CA ALA A 49 -12.02 8.18 13.08
C ALA A 49 -12.85 6.88 12.94
N LEU A 50 -13.75 6.58 13.88
CA LEU A 50 -14.61 5.39 13.80
C LEU A 50 -15.55 5.42 12.58
N VAL A 51 -16.26 6.54 12.38
CA VAL A 51 -17.21 6.69 11.26
C VAL A 51 -16.49 6.57 9.92
N LEU A 52 -15.36 7.25 9.75
CA LEU A 52 -14.57 7.20 8.52
C LEU A 52 -13.98 5.81 8.28
N THR A 53 -13.55 5.10 9.33
CA THR A 53 -13.10 3.70 9.21
C THR A 53 -14.24 2.80 8.75
N ALA A 54 -15.43 2.94 9.34
CA ALA A 54 -16.60 2.13 8.99
C ALA A 54 -17.03 2.37 7.53
N VAL A 55 -17.07 3.62 7.09
CA VAL A 55 -17.39 3.95 5.69
C VAL A 55 -16.31 3.42 4.73
N ALA A 56 -15.03 3.61 5.05
CA ALA A 56 -13.94 3.10 4.22
C ALA A 56 -13.97 1.57 4.12
N ALA A 57 -14.24 0.87 5.23
CA ALA A 57 -14.44 -0.57 5.24
C ALA A 57 -15.64 -0.97 4.37
N LEU A 58 -16.79 -0.30 4.49
CA LEU A 58 -17.97 -0.57 3.67
C LEU A 58 -17.70 -0.38 2.17
N LEU A 59 -16.97 0.69 1.80
CA LEU A 59 -16.53 0.93 0.42
C LEU A 59 -15.62 -0.18 -0.09
N LEU A 60 -14.68 -0.65 0.72
CA LEU A 60 -13.78 -1.75 0.36
C LEU A 60 -14.54 -3.08 0.19
N VAL A 61 -15.46 -3.39 1.11
CA VAL A 61 -16.27 -4.62 1.07
C VAL A 61 -17.15 -4.65 -0.19
N THR A 62 -17.80 -3.54 -0.51
CA THR A 62 -18.72 -3.45 -1.66
C THR A 62 -17.99 -3.26 -2.99
N GLY A 63 -16.86 -2.54 -3.00
CA GLY A 63 -16.27 -1.99 -4.22
C GLY A 63 -14.92 -2.53 -4.62
N ALA A 64 -14.12 -3.08 -3.71
CA ALA A 64 -12.81 -3.63 -4.07
C ALA A 64 -12.91 -5.04 -4.67
N GLY A 65 -14.02 -5.77 -4.43
CA GLY A 65 -14.18 -7.15 -4.91
C GLY A 65 -13.29 -8.15 -4.16
N LEU A 66 -13.14 -7.94 -2.85
CA LEU A 66 -12.32 -8.75 -1.96
C LEU A 66 -12.85 -10.20 -1.91
N GLY A 67 -11.96 -11.18 -2.06
CA GLY A 67 -12.28 -12.57 -1.74
C GLY A 67 -12.54 -12.76 -0.24
N ARG A 68 -13.12 -13.91 0.15
CA ARG A 68 -13.44 -14.24 1.56
C ARG A 68 -12.27 -14.01 2.51
N ARG A 69 -11.05 -14.35 2.10
CA ARG A 69 -9.83 -14.13 2.90
C ARG A 69 -9.51 -12.65 3.08
N GLY A 70 -9.64 -11.83 2.03
CA GLY A 70 -9.43 -10.38 2.11
C GLY A 70 -10.49 -9.69 2.97
N LEU A 71 -11.75 -10.15 2.88
CA LEU A 71 -12.84 -9.69 3.74
C LEU A 71 -12.58 -10.02 5.22
N LEU A 72 -12.25 -11.28 5.52
CA LEU A 72 -11.91 -11.71 6.87
C LEU A 72 -10.69 -10.96 7.41
N ALA A 73 -9.67 -10.76 6.57
CA ALA A 73 -8.50 -9.97 6.95
C ALA A 73 -8.89 -8.53 7.30
N LEU A 74 -9.73 -7.86 6.51
CA LEU A 74 -10.17 -6.49 6.82
C LEU A 74 -11.01 -6.45 8.12
N LEU A 75 -12.00 -7.34 8.25
CA LEU A 75 -12.94 -7.34 9.37
C LEU A 75 -12.34 -7.80 10.69
N VAL A 76 -11.29 -8.63 10.66
CA VAL A 76 -10.63 -9.14 11.87
C VAL A 76 -9.35 -8.38 12.16
N ALA A 77 -8.49 -8.15 11.17
CA ALA A 77 -7.20 -7.52 11.40
C ALA A 77 -7.30 -6.03 11.73
N ALA A 78 -8.29 -5.30 11.19
CA ALA A 78 -8.47 -3.89 11.55
C ALA A 78 -8.85 -3.70 13.03
N PRO A 79 -9.91 -4.34 13.58
CA PRO A 79 -10.23 -4.18 15.01
C PRO A 79 -9.18 -4.82 15.91
N LEU A 80 -8.67 -6.01 15.57
CA LEU A 80 -7.62 -6.66 16.36
C LEU A 80 -6.34 -5.80 16.39
N GLY A 81 -5.94 -5.25 15.24
CA GLY A 81 -4.81 -4.34 15.11
C GLY A 81 -5.00 -3.08 15.96
N THR A 82 -6.19 -2.49 15.95
CA THR A 82 -6.54 -1.35 16.81
C THR A 82 -6.40 -1.69 18.29
N LEU A 83 -6.88 -2.86 18.73
CA LEU A 83 -6.80 -3.28 20.12
C LEU A 83 -5.35 -3.51 20.56
N VAL A 84 -4.57 -4.22 19.74
CA VAL A 84 -3.16 -4.50 20.01
C VAL A 84 -2.34 -3.21 20.03
N LEU A 85 -2.51 -2.37 19.00
CA LEU A 85 -1.81 -1.10 18.89
C LEU A 85 -2.21 -0.14 20.01
N GLY A 86 -3.49 -0.09 20.37
CA GLY A 86 -3.98 0.81 21.42
C GLY A 86 -3.51 0.41 22.81
N ALA A 87 -3.47 -0.90 23.11
CA ALA A 87 -2.87 -1.40 24.33
C ALA A 87 -1.37 -1.12 24.39
N ALA A 88 -0.65 -1.33 23.28
CA ALA A 88 0.77 -1.04 23.18
C ALA A 88 1.06 0.46 23.36
N LEU A 89 0.32 1.33 22.68
CA LEU A 89 0.46 2.79 22.80
C LEU A 89 0.08 3.29 24.19
N GLY A 90 -0.96 2.71 24.80
CA GLY A 90 -1.38 3.08 26.15
C GLY A 90 -0.30 2.85 27.21
N LEU A 91 0.64 1.93 26.98
CA LEU A 91 1.79 1.69 27.86
C LEU A 91 2.80 2.84 27.83
N TRP A 92 2.86 3.57 26.72
CA TRP A 92 3.78 4.71 26.52
C TRP A 92 3.17 6.05 26.90
N VAL A 93 1.86 6.12 27.16
CA VAL A 93 1.20 7.35 27.61
C VAL A 93 1.47 7.53 29.09
N ALA A 94 2.45 8.37 29.40
CA ALA A 94 2.68 8.84 30.76
C ALA A 94 1.51 9.75 31.19
N VAL A 95 0.70 9.25 32.11
CA VAL A 95 -0.34 10.07 32.75
C VAL A 95 0.27 10.65 34.03
N PRO A 96 0.17 11.98 34.27
CA PRO A 96 0.59 12.57 35.53
C PRO A 96 -0.07 11.86 36.71
N ALA A 97 0.65 11.70 37.83
CA ALA A 97 0.16 10.99 39.03
C ALA A 97 -1.16 11.55 39.58
N ASP A 98 -1.46 12.82 39.29
CA ASP A 98 -2.69 13.53 39.69
C ASP A 98 -3.82 13.40 38.64
N GLY A 99 -3.60 12.61 37.60
CA GLY A 99 -4.53 12.44 36.49
C GLY A 99 -5.75 11.60 36.86
N PRO A 100 -6.92 11.88 36.25
CA PRO A 100 -8.13 11.09 36.49
C PRO A 100 -8.02 9.72 35.81
N GLY A 101 -7.45 8.73 36.50
CA GLY A 101 -7.32 7.38 35.96
C GLY A 101 -7.06 6.33 37.02
N ARG A 102 -7.95 5.34 37.11
CA ARG A 102 -7.69 4.11 37.91
C ARG A 102 -6.47 3.38 37.33
N VAL A 103 -5.52 3.02 38.20
CA VAL A 103 -4.40 2.13 37.85
C VAL A 103 -4.95 0.73 37.57
N LEU A 104 -4.67 0.20 36.39
CA LEU A 104 -5.13 -1.11 35.93
C LEU A 104 -4.07 -2.20 36.18
N ALA A 105 -2.80 -1.87 35.97
CA ALA A 105 -1.67 -2.75 36.24
C ALA A 105 -0.42 -1.91 36.55
N GLN A 106 0.46 -2.44 37.38
CA GLN A 106 1.73 -1.79 37.73
C GLN A 106 2.85 -2.82 37.64
N VAL A 107 3.88 -2.51 36.86
CA VAL A 107 5.07 -3.36 36.73
C VAL A 107 6.30 -2.47 36.94
N GLY A 108 6.79 -2.43 38.18
CA GLY A 108 7.90 -1.54 38.57
C GLY A 108 7.50 -0.05 38.42
N PRO A 109 8.32 0.80 37.77
CA PRO A 109 8.01 2.21 37.56
C PRO A 109 6.98 2.46 36.44
N LEU A 110 6.59 1.40 35.70
CA LEU A 110 5.58 1.49 34.66
C LEU A 110 4.19 1.29 35.27
N GLU A 111 3.42 2.39 35.32
CA GLU A 111 2.02 2.39 35.71
C GLU A 111 1.13 2.39 34.47
N TYR A 112 0.29 1.36 34.35
CA TYR A 112 -0.69 1.25 33.27
C TYR A 112 -2.05 1.77 33.77
N THR A 113 -2.45 2.93 33.29
CA THR A 113 -3.66 3.63 33.75
C THR A 113 -4.80 3.45 32.76
N SER A 114 -6.04 3.52 33.26
CA SER A 114 -7.25 3.55 32.42
C SER A 114 -7.27 4.74 31.46
N ALA A 115 -6.75 5.89 31.88
CA ALA A 115 -6.60 7.07 31.03
C ALA A 115 -5.57 6.84 29.90
N GLY A 116 -4.44 6.20 30.19
CA GLY A 116 -3.44 5.82 29.18
C GLY A 116 -3.99 4.83 28.16
N LEU A 117 -4.72 3.81 28.61
CA LEU A 117 -5.41 2.86 27.73
C LEU A 117 -6.45 3.56 26.84
N ALA A 118 -7.26 4.47 27.38
CA ALA A 118 -8.26 5.20 26.60
C ALA A 118 -7.62 6.09 25.52
N ALA A 119 -6.55 6.83 25.87
CA ALA A 119 -5.79 7.65 24.93
C ALA A 119 -5.07 6.81 23.86
N GLY A 120 -4.50 5.67 24.26
CA GLY A 120 -3.86 4.70 23.38
C GLY A 120 -4.85 4.12 22.38
N LEU A 121 -6.03 3.68 22.83
CA LEU A 121 -7.12 3.19 21.97
C LEU A 121 -7.62 4.27 21.01
N ALA A 122 -7.85 5.50 21.48
CA ALA A 122 -8.27 6.61 20.62
C ALA A 122 -7.26 6.89 19.50
N THR A 123 -5.96 6.85 19.82
CA THR A 123 -4.88 7.02 18.83
C THR A 123 -4.79 5.84 17.88
N ALA A 124 -4.93 4.62 18.37
CA ALA A 124 -4.91 3.42 17.54
C ALA A 124 -6.07 3.38 16.54
N VAL A 125 -7.29 3.74 16.97
CA VAL A 125 -8.45 3.88 16.07
C VAL A 125 -8.14 4.87 14.94
N ARG A 126 -7.49 5.99 15.26
CA ARG A 126 -7.12 7.02 14.28
C ARG A 126 -6.08 6.51 13.27
N LEU A 127 -5.05 5.82 13.74
CA LEU A 127 -4.04 5.21 12.87
C LEU A 127 -4.65 4.12 11.97
N THR A 128 -5.53 3.28 12.52
CA THR A 128 -6.27 2.28 11.74
C THR A 128 -7.18 2.94 10.72
N ALA A 129 -7.85 4.06 11.06
CA ALA A 129 -8.68 4.81 10.12
C ALA A 129 -7.89 5.29 8.91
N VAL A 130 -6.73 5.92 9.13
CA VAL A 130 -5.83 6.38 8.06
C VAL A 130 -5.34 5.19 7.22
N ALA A 131 -4.99 4.07 7.85
CA ALA A 131 -4.56 2.87 7.14
C ALA A 131 -5.68 2.30 6.24
N VAL A 132 -6.90 2.15 6.76
CA VAL A 132 -8.04 1.61 6.00
C VAL A 132 -8.45 2.57 4.87
N LEU A 133 -8.42 3.88 5.09
CA LEU A 133 -8.63 4.88 4.04
C LEU A 133 -7.59 4.77 2.92
N ALA A 134 -6.31 4.58 3.27
CA ALA A 134 -5.25 4.38 2.28
C ALA A 134 -5.45 3.09 1.46
N LEU A 135 -5.98 2.02 2.09
CA LEU A 135 -6.33 0.78 1.41
C LEU A 135 -7.41 0.96 0.34
N VAL A 136 -8.31 1.96 0.46
CA VAL A 136 -9.32 2.26 -0.57
C VAL A 136 -8.64 2.49 -1.91
N GLY A 137 -7.70 3.43 -1.98
CA GLY A 137 -6.93 3.68 -3.20
C GLY A 137 -5.99 2.53 -3.56
N GLY A 138 -5.29 1.98 -2.56
CA GLY A 138 -4.26 0.94 -2.78
C GLY A 138 -4.80 -0.38 -3.34
N LEU A 139 -5.98 -0.83 -2.91
CA LEU A 139 -6.57 -2.10 -3.35
C LEU A 139 -7.42 -1.96 -4.62
N THR A 140 -7.86 -0.74 -4.94
CA THR A 140 -8.73 -0.48 -6.10
C THR A 140 -7.98 0.10 -7.29
N SER A 141 -6.73 0.51 -7.13
CA SER A 141 -5.90 1.07 -8.20
C SER A 141 -4.79 0.11 -8.62
N SER A 142 -4.53 0.02 -9.93
CA SER A 142 -3.33 -0.65 -10.43
C SER A 142 -2.18 0.36 -10.58
N GLY A 143 -0.96 -0.06 -10.26
CA GLY A 143 0.23 0.80 -10.40
C GLY A 143 0.43 1.35 -11.82
N PRO A 144 0.30 0.53 -12.88
CA PRO A 144 0.39 1.01 -14.25
C PRO A 144 -0.71 2.01 -14.63
N ASP A 145 -1.95 1.80 -14.17
CA ASP A 145 -3.05 2.74 -14.46
C ASP A 145 -2.88 4.05 -13.70
N LEU A 146 -2.37 4.01 -12.47
CA LEU A 146 -2.02 5.21 -11.72
C LEU A 146 -0.96 6.02 -12.47
N ALA A 147 0.11 5.38 -12.94
CA ALA A 147 1.16 6.06 -13.70
C ALA A 147 0.59 6.76 -14.97
N ARG A 148 -0.29 6.07 -15.71
CA ARG A 148 -0.99 6.63 -16.87
C ARG A 148 -1.89 7.81 -16.48
N ALA A 149 -2.62 7.68 -15.38
CA ALA A 149 -3.50 8.74 -14.89
C ALA A 149 -2.70 9.99 -14.47
N MET A 150 -1.54 9.81 -13.82
CA MET A 150 -0.63 10.92 -13.52
C MET A 150 -0.18 11.65 -14.79
N GLN A 151 0.13 10.93 -15.86
CA GLN A 151 0.48 11.56 -17.14
C GLN A 151 -0.71 12.29 -17.77
N GLN A 152 -1.89 11.68 -17.78
CA GLN A 152 -3.04 12.19 -18.54
C GLN A 152 -3.79 13.32 -17.82
N GLN A 153 -3.94 13.24 -16.50
CA GLN A 153 -4.67 14.24 -15.71
C GLN A 153 -3.75 15.23 -15.02
N LEU A 154 -2.65 14.76 -14.40
CA LEU A 154 -1.69 15.64 -13.71
C LEU A 154 -0.61 16.20 -14.64
N ARG A 155 -0.62 15.82 -15.93
CA ARG A 155 0.32 16.28 -16.97
C ARG A 155 1.79 16.04 -16.60
N VAL A 156 2.06 14.98 -15.82
CA VAL A 156 3.42 14.55 -15.50
C VAL A 156 4.17 14.20 -16.81
N PRO A 157 5.43 14.63 -16.99
CA PRO A 157 6.18 14.34 -18.20
C PRO A 157 6.21 12.84 -18.53
N TYR A 158 5.92 12.48 -19.77
CA TYR A 158 5.81 11.07 -20.17
C TYR A 158 7.08 10.26 -19.87
N ARG A 159 8.24 10.90 -19.85
CA ARG A 159 9.52 10.26 -19.50
C ARG A 159 9.48 9.66 -18.10
N VAL A 160 8.91 10.37 -17.12
CA VAL A 160 8.78 9.91 -15.72
C VAL A 160 7.79 8.77 -15.62
N THR A 161 6.60 8.93 -16.21
CA THR A 161 5.57 7.89 -16.21
C THR A 161 6.04 6.60 -16.90
N TRP A 162 6.77 6.71 -18.01
CA TRP A 162 7.32 5.54 -18.70
C TRP A 162 8.41 4.82 -17.90
N THR A 163 9.21 5.53 -17.10
CA THR A 163 10.14 4.89 -16.16
C THR A 163 9.40 4.04 -15.12
N ILE A 164 8.29 4.56 -14.58
CA ILE A 164 7.44 3.81 -13.64
C ILE A 164 6.83 2.57 -14.32
N LEU A 165 6.29 2.73 -15.53
CA LEU A 165 5.73 1.62 -16.31
C LEU A 165 6.80 0.56 -16.65
N ALA A 166 8.01 0.99 -16.99
CA ALA A 166 9.14 0.10 -17.25
C ALA A 166 9.53 -0.66 -15.97
N ALA A 167 9.58 0.02 -14.81
CA ALA A 167 9.85 -0.62 -13.52
C ALA A 167 8.83 -1.73 -13.20
N PHE A 168 7.53 -1.48 -13.40
CA PHE A 168 6.49 -2.51 -13.24
C PHE A 168 6.69 -3.73 -14.14
N ARG A 169 7.30 -3.54 -15.33
CA ARG A 169 7.62 -4.64 -16.24
C ARG A 169 8.94 -5.34 -15.91
N PHE A 170 9.89 -4.63 -15.30
CA PHE A 170 11.16 -5.20 -14.85
C PHE A 170 11.01 -6.06 -13.59
N VAL A 171 10.11 -5.72 -12.66
CA VAL A 171 9.95 -6.44 -11.38
C VAL A 171 9.68 -7.95 -11.57
N PRO A 172 8.71 -8.40 -12.38
CA PRO A 172 8.47 -9.82 -12.60
C PRO A 172 9.68 -10.54 -13.21
N ARG A 173 10.42 -9.84 -14.09
CA ARG A 173 11.63 -10.37 -14.72
C ARG A 173 12.76 -10.57 -13.70
N LEU A 174 13.00 -9.59 -12.83
CA LEU A 174 13.99 -9.73 -11.76
C LEU A 174 13.65 -10.92 -10.85
N GLY A 175 12.36 -11.13 -10.55
CA GLY A 175 11.92 -12.32 -9.81
C GLY A 175 12.32 -13.64 -10.49
N HIS A 176 12.25 -13.70 -11.83
CA HIS A 176 12.70 -14.86 -12.60
C HIS A 176 14.23 -14.99 -12.61
N GLU A 177 14.96 -13.89 -12.79
CA GLU A 177 16.43 -13.87 -12.75
C GLU A 177 16.97 -14.33 -11.40
N VAL A 178 16.37 -13.87 -10.29
CA VAL A 178 16.68 -14.34 -8.94
C VAL A 178 16.45 -15.85 -8.80
N ALA A 179 15.39 -16.40 -9.40
CA ALA A 179 15.13 -17.84 -9.36
C ALA A 179 16.22 -18.64 -10.11
N VAL A 180 16.64 -18.16 -11.27
CA VAL A 180 17.73 -18.77 -12.06
C VAL A 180 19.06 -18.68 -11.33
N ILE A 181 19.40 -17.53 -10.75
CA ILE A 181 20.63 -17.34 -9.96
C ILE A 181 20.64 -18.31 -8.77
N ARG A 182 19.54 -18.40 -8.01
CA ARG A 182 19.43 -19.36 -6.90
C ARG A 182 19.59 -20.81 -7.35
N ALA A 183 19.02 -21.18 -8.51
CA ALA A 183 19.20 -22.52 -9.05
C ALA A 183 20.66 -22.81 -9.43
N ALA A 184 21.34 -21.86 -10.07
CA ALA A 184 22.75 -22.00 -10.45
C ALA A 184 23.69 -22.11 -9.24
N HIS A 185 23.45 -21.33 -8.18
CA HIS A 185 24.23 -21.42 -6.94
C HIS A 185 24.07 -22.76 -6.24
N ARG A 186 22.86 -23.34 -6.22
CA ARG A 186 22.63 -24.68 -5.67
C ARG A 186 23.43 -25.76 -6.40
N VAL A 187 23.48 -25.70 -7.73
CA VAL A 187 24.28 -26.64 -8.54
C VAL A 187 25.78 -26.49 -8.26
N ARG A 188 26.26 -25.27 -7.98
CA ARG A 188 27.67 -24.99 -7.65
C ARG A 188 28.05 -25.33 -6.21
N GLY A 189 27.18 -25.96 -5.43
CA GLY A 189 27.44 -26.28 -4.03
C GLY A 189 27.46 -25.06 -3.11
N GLY A 190 26.82 -23.95 -3.50
CA GLY A 190 26.75 -22.70 -2.74
C GLY A 190 25.84 -22.74 -1.50
N ASP A 191 25.57 -23.92 -0.95
CA ASP A 191 24.83 -24.08 0.30
C ASP A 191 25.77 -23.76 1.48
N GLU A 192 25.98 -22.46 1.69
CA GLU A 192 26.46 -21.96 2.98
C GLU A 192 25.42 -22.38 4.01
N GLY A 193 25.81 -23.13 5.06
CA GLY A 193 24.89 -23.78 6.00
C GLY A 193 23.88 -22.85 6.72
N PRO A 194 23.14 -23.37 7.72
CA PRO A 194 22.20 -22.56 8.48
C PRO A 194 22.94 -21.50 9.30
N GLY A 195 22.41 -20.27 9.36
CA GLY A 195 22.94 -19.18 10.19
C GLY A 195 22.78 -17.78 9.60
N PRO A 196 22.81 -16.73 10.43
CA PRO A 196 22.60 -15.35 9.99
C PRO A 196 23.74 -14.84 9.09
N VAL A 197 25.00 -15.20 9.41
CA VAL A 197 26.17 -14.81 8.61
C VAL A 197 26.15 -15.47 7.23
N ALA A 198 25.82 -16.76 7.18
CA ALA A 198 25.63 -17.50 5.93
C ALA A 198 24.46 -16.92 5.12
N ALA A 199 23.38 -16.48 5.77
CA ALA A 199 22.30 -15.80 5.07
C ALA A 199 22.79 -14.53 4.36
N VAL A 200 23.52 -13.66 5.07
CA VAL A 200 24.06 -12.43 4.48
C VAL A 200 24.98 -12.72 3.30
N ARG A 201 25.89 -13.69 3.44
CA ARG A 201 26.81 -14.08 2.35
C ARG A 201 26.06 -14.60 1.10
N ARG A 202 25.04 -15.44 1.28
CA ARG A 202 24.15 -15.86 0.17
C ARG A 202 23.46 -14.67 -0.50
N TRP A 203 22.92 -13.74 0.28
CA TRP A 203 22.26 -12.53 -0.25
C TRP A 203 23.22 -11.67 -1.08
N VAL A 204 24.45 -11.45 -0.59
CA VAL A 204 25.48 -10.72 -1.33
C VAL A 204 25.85 -11.47 -2.62
N GLY A 205 26.01 -12.80 -2.54
CA GLY A 205 26.34 -13.65 -3.68
C GLY A 205 25.30 -13.60 -4.81
N TRP A 206 24.01 -13.46 -4.49
CA TRP A 206 22.94 -13.32 -5.49
C TRP A 206 22.80 -11.89 -6.02
N SER A 207 23.13 -10.89 -5.20
CA SER A 207 22.94 -9.47 -5.52
C SER A 207 23.84 -9.02 -6.67
N VAL A 208 25.12 -9.38 -6.65
CA VAL A 208 26.09 -8.99 -7.70
C VAL A 208 25.65 -9.47 -9.11
N PRO A 209 25.38 -10.77 -9.35
CA PRO A 209 24.95 -11.23 -10.67
C PRO A 209 23.58 -10.67 -11.08
N LEU A 210 22.68 -10.46 -10.12
CA LEU A 210 21.38 -9.84 -10.37
C LEU A 210 21.53 -8.39 -10.84
N LEU A 211 22.34 -7.59 -10.15
CA LEU A 211 22.62 -6.20 -10.52
C LEU A 211 23.26 -6.10 -11.90
N ALA A 212 24.24 -6.96 -12.19
CA ALA A 212 24.87 -7.02 -13.51
C ALA A 212 23.86 -7.43 -14.61
N GLY A 213 22.95 -8.36 -14.31
CA GLY A 213 21.85 -8.74 -15.20
C GLY A 213 20.86 -7.60 -15.46
N ALA A 214 20.43 -6.93 -14.39
CA ALA A 214 19.52 -5.79 -14.43
C ALA A 214 20.11 -4.62 -15.23
N LEU A 215 21.39 -4.29 -15.04
CA LEU A 215 22.07 -3.21 -15.76
C LEU A 215 22.13 -3.50 -17.27
N ARG A 216 22.60 -4.69 -17.66
CA ARG A 216 22.61 -5.11 -19.08
C ARG A 216 21.21 -5.05 -19.69
N HIS A 217 20.19 -5.40 -18.93
CA HIS A 217 18.82 -5.33 -19.41
C HIS A 217 18.33 -3.89 -19.57
N ALA A 218 18.65 -3.01 -18.63
CA ALA A 218 18.35 -1.59 -18.69
C ALA A 218 19.01 -0.93 -19.90
N GLU A 219 20.30 -1.18 -20.14
CA GLU A 219 21.04 -0.69 -21.32
C GLU A 219 20.41 -1.14 -22.63
N ARG A 220 20.11 -2.44 -22.77
CA ARG A 220 19.42 -2.95 -23.96
C ARG A 220 18.05 -2.31 -24.17
N THR A 221 17.33 -2.01 -23.08
CA THR A 221 16.04 -1.34 -23.15
C THR A 221 16.20 0.12 -23.55
N ALA A 222 17.22 0.81 -23.03
CA ALA A 222 17.55 2.19 -23.41
C ALA A 222 17.91 2.29 -24.89
N TYR A 223 18.85 1.47 -25.39
CA TYR A 223 19.19 1.45 -26.81
C TYR A 223 17.99 1.16 -27.71
N ALA A 224 17.10 0.23 -27.31
CA ALA A 224 15.88 -0.04 -28.04
C ALA A 224 14.86 1.12 -28.00
N MET A 225 14.86 1.91 -26.93
CA MET A 225 14.02 3.11 -26.80
C MET A 225 14.57 4.25 -27.66
N ASP A 226 15.89 4.47 -27.67
CA ASP A 226 16.56 5.47 -28.49
C ASP A 226 16.38 5.17 -29.99
N ALA A 227 16.56 3.92 -30.39
CA ALA A 227 16.32 3.48 -31.78
C ALA A 227 14.87 3.68 -32.24
N ARG A 228 13.90 3.77 -31.31
CA ARG A 228 12.48 4.04 -31.61
C ARG A 228 12.12 5.52 -31.48
N GLY A 229 13.10 6.40 -31.28
CA GLY A 229 12.88 7.84 -31.12
C GLY A 229 12.19 8.21 -29.82
N PHE A 230 12.31 7.40 -28.75
CA PHE A 230 11.80 7.79 -27.45
C PHE A 230 12.51 9.07 -27.00
N GLY A 231 11.76 10.13 -26.74
CA GLY A 231 12.37 11.41 -26.42
C GLY A 231 12.51 12.38 -27.58
N ALA A 232 12.22 11.98 -28.82
CA ALA A 232 12.36 12.85 -29.99
C ALA A 232 11.36 14.02 -30.03
N HIS A 233 10.22 13.87 -29.35
CA HIS A 233 9.18 14.89 -29.28
C HIS A 233 8.85 15.27 -27.83
N ALA A 234 8.40 16.52 -27.65
CA ALA A 234 7.91 17.04 -26.38
C ALA A 234 6.62 16.34 -25.92
N THR A 235 5.76 15.96 -26.88
CA THR A 235 4.49 15.28 -26.63
C THR A 235 4.46 13.89 -27.28
N ARG A 236 3.61 13.02 -26.75
CA ARG A 236 3.45 11.63 -27.22
C ARG A 236 1.97 11.26 -27.24
N THR A 237 1.55 10.50 -28.25
CA THR A 237 0.23 9.89 -28.31
C THR A 237 0.16 8.63 -27.45
N GLU A 238 -0.85 8.54 -26.57
CA GLU A 238 -1.03 7.40 -25.67
C GLU A 238 -2.02 6.36 -26.23
N ARG A 239 -1.58 5.10 -26.27
CA ARG A 239 -2.42 3.96 -26.73
C ARG A 239 -3.49 3.59 -25.71
N TYR A 240 -3.17 3.64 -24.42
CA TYR A 240 -4.08 3.28 -23.33
C TYR A 240 -4.54 4.54 -22.63
N ARG A 241 -5.85 4.83 -22.70
CA ARG A 241 -6.46 6.00 -22.07
C ARG A 241 -7.15 5.61 -20.77
N VAL A 242 -6.92 6.41 -19.72
CA VAL A 242 -7.59 6.35 -18.43
C VAL A 242 -8.36 7.67 -18.27
N PRO A 243 -9.49 7.84 -18.99
CA PRO A 243 -10.21 9.10 -18.99
C PRO A 243 -10.82 9.37 -17.62
N TRP A 244 -10.79 10.64 -17.20
CA TRP A 244 -11.61 11.10 -16.09
C TRP A 244 -13.06 11.20 -16.55
N ARG A 245 -13.97 10.55 -15.84
CA ARG A 245 -15.41 10.51 -16.15
C ARG A 245 -16.21 11.24 -15.08
N ALA A 246 -17.45 11.61 -15.38
CA ALA A 246 -18.34 12.29 -14.42
C ALA A 246 -18.51 11.52 -13.10
N ARG A 247 -18.58 10.18 -13.15
CA ARG A 247 -18.62 9.32 -11.96
C ARG A 247 -17.40 9.47 -11.03
N ASP A 248 -16.24 9.79 -11.59
CA ASP A 248 -15.01 9.99 -10.82
C ASP A 248 -15.09 11.30 -10.02
N THR A 249 -15.65 12.35 -10.64
CA THR A 249 -15.96 13.61 -9.95
C THR A 249 -16.99 13.39 -8.83
N VAL A 250 -18.05 12.62 -9.09
CA VAL A 250 -19.06 12.31 -8.07
C VAL A 250 -18.44 11.57 -6.88
N LEU A 251 -17.55 10.60 -7.12
CA LEU A 251 -16.86 9.88 -6.06
C LEU A 251 -16.00 10.83 -5.19
N VAL A 252 -15.23 11.71 -5.82
CA VAL A 252 -14.37 12.67 -5.11
C VAL A 252 -15.21 13.65 -4.29
N VAL A 253 -16.21 14.27 -4.91
CA VAL A 253 -17.09 15.23 -4.23
C VAL A 253 -17.84 14.57 -3.08
N ALA A 254 -18.36 13.35 -3.27
CA ALA A 254 -19.04 12.60 -2.22
C ALA A 254 -18.11 12.26 -1.04
N GLY A 255 -16.86 11.87 -1.32
CA GLY A 255 -15.86 11.61 -0.27
C GLY A 255 -15.51 12.87 0.52
N TRP A 256 -15.38 14.00 -0.17
CA TRP A 256 -15.07 15.28 0.46
C TRP A 256 -16.25 15.82 1.28
N SER A 257 -17.47 15.76 0.73
CA SER A 257 -18.68 16.16 1.45
C SER A 257 -18.91 15.29 2.68
N LEU A 258 -18.70 13.97 2.57
CA LEU A 258 -18.78 13.08 3.72
C LEU A 258 -17.79 13.47 4.81
N THR A 259 -16.54 13.75 4.43
CA THR A 259 -15.51 14.20 5.38
C THR A 259 -15.95 15.47 6.09
N ALA A 260 -16.44 16.47 5.34
CA ALA A 260 -16.91 17.73 5.91
C ALA A 260 -18.09 17.50 6.88
N VAL A 261 -19.08 16.70 6.51
CA VAL A 261 -20.23 16.39 7.36
C VAL A 261 -19.81 15.70 8.66
N VAL A 262 -18.93 14.70 8.58
CA VAL A 262 -18.45 13.97 9.77
C VAL A 262 -17.73 14.90 10.76
N LEU A 263 -16.98 15.88 10.25
CA LEU A 263 -16.23 16.83 11.07
C LEU A 263 -17.09 17.98 11.63
N LEU A 264 -18.15 18.38 10.92
CA LEU A 264 -19.01 19.51 11.32
C LEU A 264 -20.11 19.10 12.28
N VAL A 265 -20.59 17.86 12.17
CA VAL A 265 -21.54 17.34 13.16
C VAL A 265 -20.73 17.10 14.45
N PRO A 266 -21.23 17.52 15.63
CA PRO A 266 -20.65 17.23 16.93
C PRO A 266 -21.12 15.89 17.49
#